data_AF-A0A3C0QB46-F1
#
_entry.id   AF-A0A3C0QB46-F1
#
_cell.length_a   1.000
_cell.length_b   1.000
_cell.length_c   1.000
_cell.angle_alpha   90.00
_cell.angle_beta   90.00
_cell.angle_gamma   90.00
#
_symmetry.space_group_name_H-M   'P 1'
#
loop_
_entity.id
_entity.type
_entity.pdbx_description
1 polymer ?
#
loop_
_entity_poly.entity_id
_entity_poly.type
_entity_poly.pdbx_seq_one_letter_code
_entity_poly.pdbx_strand_id
1 'polypeptide(L)'
;MVVSHAGILILQGLSGALFGVLVFYLLGSLLIRRWVRIDPYQLALSMAAAFLVAIVCEVYLGKLYYLVTGQPLWQYRVWPIHDGYTSALNFIIWPVYGYYVYFMHHVLHEKDINIRPRWLKGLASGFDGPLLEILANGFFLLFYGTFYFYYLPGDMRHFTSVQVVPLYMVMGVILSLLMEYLQDRPQRWLYPAGFYLAGIGFVMLG
;
A
#
# COMPACT_ATOMS: atom_id res chain seq x y z
N MET A 1 14.81 27.74 11.39
CA MET A 1 13.64 27.63 10.50
C MET A 1 12.62 26.75 11.20
N VAL A 2 11.41 27.24 11.41
CA VAL A 2 10.30 26.43 11.96
C VAL A 2 9.80 25.55 10.82
N VAL A 3 9.94 24.23 10.93
CA VAL A 3 9.36 23.30 9.95
C VAL A 3 7.85 23.37 10.11
N SER A 4 7.12 23.54 9.00
CA SER A 4 5.65 23.54 9.03
C SER A 4 5.11 22.18 9.51
N HIS A 5 3.90 22.15 10.06
CA HIS A 5 3.28 20.90 10.50
C HIS A 5 3.22 19.86 9.36
N ALA A 6 2.84 20.30 8.16
CA ALA A 6 2.89 19.50 6.94
C ALA A 6 4.31 18.94 6.67
N GLY A 7 5.34 19.77 6.82
CA GLY A 7 6.73 19.33 6.68
C GLY A 7 7.11 18.23 7.68
N ILE A 8 6.64 18.31 8.93
CA ILE A 8 6.85 17.26 9.94
C ILE A 8 6.19 15.95 9.50
N LEU A 9 4.93 16.00 9.06
CA LEU A 9 4.20 14.81 8.61
C LEU A 9 4.87 14.15 7.40
N ILE A 10 5.36 14.95 6.44
CA ILE A 10 6.14 14.43 5.30
C ILE A 10 7.39 13.71 5.79
N LEU A 11 8.14 14.30 6.73
CA LEU A 11 9.34 13.67 7.28
C LEU A 11 9.02 12.35 8.01
N GLN A 12 7.89 12.27 8.71
CA GLN A 12 7.40 11.02 9.33
C GLN A 12 7.03 9.97 8.28
N GLY A 13 6.41 10.36 7.18
CA GLY A 13 6.11 9.44 6.08
C GLY A 13 7.38 8.95 5.39
N LEU A 14 8.33 9.85 5.14
CA LEU A 14 9.62 9.53 4.52
C LEU A 14 10.44 8.59 5.39
N SER A 15 10.51 8.80 6.71
CA SER A 15 11.23 7.89 7.61
C SER A 15 10.61 6.48 7.61
N GLY A 16 9.28 6.38 7.65
CA GLY A 16 8.55 5.11 7.56
C GLY A 16 8.76 4.43 6.21
N ALA A 17 8.75 5.19 5.13
CA ALA A 17 9.02 4.67 3.80
C ALA A 17 10.46 4.18 3.64
N LEU A 18 11.45 4.92 4.13
CA LEU A 18 12.85 4.49 4.11
C LEU A 18 13.05 3.22 4.94
N PHE A 19 12.41 3.13 6.11
CA PHE A 19 12.41 1.92 6.93
C PHE A 19 11.80 0.74 6.18
N GLY A 20 10.61 0.91 5.60
CA GLY A 20 9.93 -0.13 4.83
C GLY A 20 10.74 -0.60 3.61
N VAL A 21 11.27 0.35 2.82
CA VAL A 21 12.12 0.05 1.66
C VAL A 21 13.34 -0.77 2.08
N LEU A 22 14.03 -0.39 3.16
CA LEU A 22 15.18 -1.12 3.66
C LEU A 22 14.79 -2.54 4.11
N VAL A 23 13.73 -2.68 4.89
CA VAL A 23 13.24 -3.97 5.39
C VAL A 23 12.87 -4.89 4.22
N PHE A 24 12.07 -4.43 3.26
CA PHE A 24 11.64 -5.25 2.14
C PHE A 24 12.77 -5.61 1.18
N TYR A 25 13.73 -4.69 0.96
CA TYR A 25 14.92 -4.98 0.17
C TYR A 25 15.77 -6.09 0.80
N LEU A 26 16.03 -5.99 2.11
CA LEU A 26 16.83 -6.97 2.85
C LEU A 26 16.12 -8.31 2.92
N LEU A 27 14.82 -8.34 3.21
CA LEU A 27 14.03 -9.57 3.24
C LEU A 27 14.00 -10.25 1.86
N GLY A 28 13.72 -9.51 0.80
CA GLY A 28 13.72 -10.04 -0.57
C GLY A 28 15.10 -10.59 -0.97
N SER A 29 16.17 -9.84 -0.67
CA SER A 29 17.54 -10.28 -0.95
C SER A 29 17.93 -11.52 -0.14
N LEU A 30 17.49 -11.61 1.12
CA LEU A 30 17.72 -12.77 1.98
C LEU A 30 16.98 -14.01 1.46
N LEU A 31 15.71 -13.88 1.06
CA LEU A 31 14.90 -14.97 0.53
C LEU A 31 15.50 -15.55 -0.76
N ILE A 32 16.06 -14.70 -1.62
CA ILE A 32 16.72 -15.10 -2.87
C ILE A 32 18.20 -15.48 -2.63
N ARG A 33 18.75 -15.17 -1.45
CA ARG A 33 20.16 -15.35 -1.08
C ARG A 33 21.15 -14.61 -2.00
N ARG A 34 20.71 -13.50 -2.59
CA ARG A 34 21.50 -12.64 -3.46
C ARG A 34 20.92 -11.23 -3.48
N TRP A 35 21.75 -10.26 -3.83
CA TRP A 35 21.29 -8.89 -4.03
C TRP A 35 20.34 -8.81 -5.22
N VAL A 36 19.14 -8.28 -4.99
CA VAL A 36 18.13 -8.13 -6.03
C VAL A 36 18.54 -7.02 -7.00
N ARG A 37 18.55 -7.35 -8.29
CA ARG A 37 18.70 -6.37 -9.37
C ARG A 37 17.34 -5.75 -9.67
N ILE A 38 17.25 -4.44 -9.45
CA ILE A 38 16.00 -3.70 -9.63
C ILE A 38 15.86 -3.30 -11.09
N ASP A 39 14.70 -3.62 -11.67
CA ASP A 39 14.21 -3.03 -12.92
C ASP A 39 13.45 -1.74 -12.57
N PRO A 40 14.01 -0.55 -12.90
CA PRO A 40 13.40 0.72 -12.51
C PRO A 40 12.00 0.93 -13.08
N TYR A 41 11.73 0.43 -14.29
CA TYR A 41 10.43 0.60 -14.94
C TYR A 41 9.37 -0.22 -14.22
N GLN A 42 9.64 -1.52 -14.01
CA GLN A 42 8.70 -2.41 -13.33
C GLN A 42 8.47 -2.00 -11.88
N LEU A 43 9.51 -1.51 -11.21
CA LEU A 43 9.38 -0.98 -9.86
C LEU A 43 8.48 0.26 -9.84
N ALA A 44 8.76 1.26 -10.68
CA ALA A 44 7.97 2.49 -10.74
C ALA A 44 6.51 2.21 -11.10
N LEU A 45 6.26 1.27 -12.02
CA LEU A 45 4.92 0.83 -12.40
C LEU A 45 4.18 0.21 -11.21
N SER A 46 4.82 -0.70 -10.49
CA SER A 46 4.26 -1.35 -9.30
C SER A 46 3.94 -0.33 -8.20
N MET A 47 4.87 0.58 -7.91
CA MET A 47 4.69 1.66 -6.92
C MET A 47 3.53 2.59 -7.29
N ALA A 48 3.46 3.03 -8.55
CA ALA A 48 2.43 3.94 -9.02
C ALA A 48 1.03 3.30 -9.10
N ALA A 49 0.95 2.07 -9.62
CA ALA A 49 -0.32 1.33 -9.71
C ALA A 49 -0.86 1.01 -8.31
N ALA A 50 -0.01 0.53 -7.41
CA ALA A 50 -0.39 0.28 -6.02
C ALA A 50 -0.89 1.54 -5.34
N PHE A 51 -0.19 2.67 -5.50
CA PHE A 51 -0.62 3.95 -4.95
C PHE A 51 -2.02 4.35 -5.40
N LEU A 52 -2.26 4.39 -6.72
CA LEU A 52 -3.57 4.80 -7.23
C LEU A 52 -4.66 3.82 -6.81
N VAL A 53 -4.44 2.52 -7.00
CA VAL A 53 -5.45 1.50 -6.69
C VAL A 53 -5.80 1.54 -5.20
N ALA A 54 -4.80 1.65 -4.33
CA ALA A 54 -5.03 1.60 -2.90
C ALA A 54 -5.82 2.80 -2.39
N ILE A 55 -5.43 4.05 -2.70
CA ILE A 55 -6.17 5.23 -2.22
C ILE A 55 -7.61 5.27 -2.74
N VAL A 56 -7.83 4.85 -4.00
CA VAL A 56 -9.15 4.80 -4.61
C VAL A 56 -9.98 3.71 -3.94
N CYS A 57 -9.44 2.51 -3.80
CA CYS A 57 -10.13 1.39 -3.16
C CYS A 57 -10.42 1.68 -1.69
N GLU A 58 -9.51 2.28 -0.94
CA GLU A 58 -9.75 2.67 0.45
C GLU A 58 -10.98 3.56 0.56
N VAL A 59 -11.04 4.64 -0.21
CA VAL A 59 -12.16 5.58 -0.13
C VAL A 59 -13.47 4.92 -0.54
N TYR A 60 -13.51 4.20 -1.67
CA TYR A 60 -14.75 3.61 -2.16
C TYR A 60 -15.19 2.37 -1.38
N LEU A 61 -14.28 1.47 -1.02
CA LEU A 61 -14.61 0.29 -0.22
C LEU A 61 -14.93 0.67 1.23
N GLY A 62 -14.25 1.68 1.79
CA GLY A 62 -14.58 2.23 3.11
C GLY A 62 -15.99 2.83 3.14
N LYS A 63 -16.35 3.62 2.12
CA LYS A 63 -17.71 4.17 1.97
C LYS A 63 -18.75 3.06 1.77
N LEU A 64 -18.46 2.07 0.92
CA LEU A 64 -19.35 0.93 0.72
C LEU A 64 -19.57 0.15 2.02
N TYR A 65 -18.51 -0.10 2.78
CA TYR A 65 -18.59 -0.76 4.07
C TYR A 65 -19.47 0.02 5.05
N TYR A 66 -19.28 1.34 5.15
CA TYR A 66 -20.10 2.20 5.98
C TYR A 66 -21.58 2.15 5.57
N LEU A 67 -21.88 2.17 4.27
CA LEU A 67 -23.26 2.06 3.78
C LEU A 67 -23.93 0.73 4.14
N VAL A 68 -23.15 -0.37 4.19
CA VAL A 68 -23.68 -1.71 4.52
C VAL A 68 -23.82 -1.92 6.02
N THR A 69 -22.88 -1.41 6.82
CA THR A 69 -22.77 -1.74 8.26
C THR A 69 -23.21 -0.61 9.19
N GLY A 70 -23.32 0.62 8.68
CA GLY A 70 -23.59 1.83 9.45
C GLY A 70 -22.41 2.32 10.31
N GLN A 71 -21.24 1.67 10.23
CA GLN A 71 -20.05 2.02 11.01
C GLN A 71 -18.80 2.06 10.12
N PRO A 72 -17.86 3.00 10.34
CA PRO A 72 -16.62 3.00 9.58
C PRO A 72 -15.77 1.80 10.01
N LEU A 73 -15.03 1.20 9.07
CA LEU A 73 -14.14 0.08 9.39
C LEU A 73 -12.81 0.56 9.96
N TRP A 74 -12.24 1.60 9.35
CA TRP A 74 -11.01 2.25 9.78
C TRP A 74 -11.13 3.76 9.67
N GLN A 75 -10.20 4.46 10.30
CA GLN A 75 -10.03 5.90 10.16
C GLN A 75 -8.56 6.28 10.24
N TYR A 76 -8.07 7.05 9.27
CA TYR A 76 -6.73 7.62 9.29
C TYR A 76 -6.60 8.67 10.39
N ARG A 77 -5.46 8.66 11.10
CA ARG A 77 -5.18 9.59 12.20
C ARG A 77 -4.09 10.61 11.84
N VAL A 78 -3.24 10.26 10.89
CA VAL A 78 -2.16 11.13 10.39
C VAL A 78 -2.58 11.72 9.07
N TRP A 79 -2.72 13.05 9.02
CA TRP A 79 -3.13 13.81 7.83
C TRP A 79 -4.37 13.24 7.09
N PRO A 80 -5.51 13.02 7.78
CA PRO A 80 -6.69 12.47 7.17
C PRO A 80 -7.26 13.39 6.08
N ILE A 81 -7.70 12.80 4.98
CA ILE A 81 -8.44 13.43 3.87
C ILE A 81 -9.59 12.51 3.46
N HIS A 82 -10.48 12.97 2.57
CA HIS A 82 -11.64 12.16 2.14
C HIS A 82 -12.42 11.59 3.34
N ASP A 83 -12.85 12.45 4.25
CA ASP A 83 -13.56 12.07 5.49
C ASP A 83 -12.79 11.11 6.44
N GLY A 84 -11.47 10.99 6.25
CA GLY A 84 -10.60 10.11 7.03
C GLY A 84 -10.53 8.67 6.53
N TYR A 85 -11.10 8.36 5.36
CA TYR A 85 -10.93 7.06 4.71
C TYR A 85 -9.51 6.83 4.17
N THR A 86 -8.76 7.90 3.91
CA THR A 86 -7.35 7.83 3.49
C THR A 86 -6.55 8.99 4.09
N SER A 87 -5.22 8.98 3.90
CA SER A 87 -4.32 10.04 4.34
C SER A 87 -3.67 10.75 3.17
N ALA A 88 -3.40 12.06 3.28
CA ALA A 88 -2.57 12.73 2.30
C ALA A 88 -1.16 12.10 2.25
N LEU A 89 -0.64 11.58 3.36
CA LEU A 89 0.69 10.97 3.42
C LEU A 89 0.81 9.67 2.60
N ASN A 90 -0.32 9.12 2.15
CA ASN A 90 -0.36 7.92 1.34
C ASN A 90 0.30 8.07 -0.04
N PHE A 91 0.56 9.28 -0.53
CA PHE A 91 1.42 9.46 -1.71
C PHE A 91 2.86 8.99 -1.48
N ILE A 92 3.26 8.78 -0.22
CA ILE A 92 4.56 8.20 0.17
C ILE A 92 4.40 6.74 0.59
N ILE A 93 3.39 6.44 1.42
CA ILE A 93 3.25 5.13 2.07
C ILE A 93 2.77 4.04 1.10
N TRP A 94 1.75 4.27 0.28
CA TRP A 94 1.27 3.25 -0.65
C TRP A 94 2.26 2.86 -1.76
N PRO A 95 3.11 3.77 -2.28
CA PRO A 95 4.23 3.37 -3.12
C PRO A 95 5.15 2.33 -2.47
N VAL A 96 5.35 2.36 -1.15
CA VAL A 96 6.16 1.37 -0.43
C VAL A 96 5.49 -0.01 -0.44
N TYR A 97 4.15 -0.07 -0.41
CA TYR A 97 3.42 -1.32 -0.64
C TYR A 97 3.67 -1.84 -2.07
N GLY A 98 3.62 -0.97 -3.09
CA GLY A 98 3.96 -1.36 -4.46
C GLY A 98 5.41 -1.82 -4.62
N TYR A 99 6.34 -1.25 -3.84
CA TYR A 99 7.71 -1.73 -3.71
C TYR A 99 7.75 -3.16 -3.13
N TYR A 100 7.03 -3.42 -2.03
CA TYR A 100 6.89 -4.76 -1.46
C TYR A 100 6.34 -5.77 -2.48
N VAL A 101 5.26 -5.42 -3.19
CA VAL A 101 4.65 -6.29 -4.22
C VAL A 101 5.66 -6.63 -5.33
N TYR A 102 6.45 -5.65 -5.77
CA TYR A 102 7.52 -5.87 -6.75
C TYR A 102 8.54 -6.90 -6.24
N PHE A 103 9.01 -6.76 -5.01
CA PHE A 103 9.96 -7.71 -4.41
C PHE A 103 9.36 -9.10 -4.24
N MET A 104 8.11 -9.20 -3.78
CA MET A 104 7.42 -10.50 -3.69
C MET A 104 7.29 -11.17 -5.04
N HIS A 105 6.95 -10.42 -6.10
CA HIS A 105 6.90 -10.97 -7.46
C HIS A 105 8.28 -11.48 -7.91
N HIS A 106 9.34 -10.74 -7.61
CA HIS A 106 10.71 -11.15 -7.95
C HIS A 106 11.12 -12.42 -7.18
N VAL A 107 10.84 -12.50 -5.88
CA VAL A 107 11.10 -13.69 -5.05
C VAL A 107 10.36 -14.91 -5.58
N LEU A 108 9.06 -14.77 -5.88
CA LEU A 108 8.26 -15.88 -6.40
C LEU A 108 8.79 -16.38 -7.75
N HIS A 109 9.16 -15.46 -8.65
CA HIS A 109 9.74 -15.81 -9.95
C HIS A 109 11.07 -16.56 -9.81
N GLU A 110 11.97 -16.09 -8.95
CA GLU A 110 13.27 -16.73 -8.72
C GLU A 110 13.19 -18.09 -8.00
N LYS A 111 12.09 -18.33 -7.29
CA LYS A 111 11.81 -19.61 -6.63
C LYS A 111 10.98 -20.55 -7.51
N ASP A 112 10.68 -20.16 -8.75
CA ASP A 112 9.81 -20.89 -9.68
C ASP A 112 8.41 -21.19 -9.08
N ILE A 113 7.90 -20.29 -8.23
CA ILE A 113 6.58 -20.40 -7.62
C ILE A 113 5.57 -19.66 -8.48
N ASN A 114 4.80 -20.43 -9.25
CA ASN A 114 3.78 -19.89 -10.15
C ASN A 114 2.38 -20.06 -9.56
N ILE A 115 1.86 -19.01 -8.90
CA ILE A 115 0.50 -19.01 -8.35
C ILE A 115 -0.48 -18.75 -9.50
N ARG A 116 -1.18 -19.81 -9.93
CA ARG A 116 -2.28 -19.74 -10.91
C ARG A 116 -3.56 -20.28 -10.27
N PRO A 117 -4.73 -19.68 -10.54
CA PRO A 117 -4.97 -18.52 -11.41
C PRO A 117 -4.55 -17.17 -10.79
N ARG A 118 -4.30 -16.13 -11.61
CA ARG A 118 -3.69 -14.85 -11.16
C ARG A 118 -4.51 -14.08 -10.12
N TRP A 119 -5.84 -14.23 -10.11
CA TRP A 119 -6.70 -13.68 -9.06
C TRP A 119 -6.40 -14.29 -7.68
N LEU A 120 -5.92 -15.54 -7.61
CA LEU A 120 -5.51 -16.18 -6.37
C LEU A 120 -4.28 -15.48 -5.74
N LYS A 121 -3.41 -14.91 -6.58
CA LYS A 121 -2.30 -14.06 -6.13
C LYS A 121 -2.83 -12.77 -5.50
N GLY A 122 -3.86 -12.18 -6.09
CA GLY A 122 -4.58 -11.03 -5.53
C GLY A 122 -5.25 -11.37 -4.19
N LEU A 123 -5.91 -12.52 -4.08
CA LEU A 123 -6.48 -12.97 -2.80
C LEU A 123 -5.42 -13.20 -1.72
N ALA A 124 -4.25 -13.75 -2.10
CA ALA A 124 -3.14 -13.92 -1.17
C ALA A 124 -2.68 -12.58 -0.58
N SER A 125 -2.68 -11.51 -1.39
CA SER A 125 -2.35 -10.17 -0.90
C SER A 125 -3.35 -9.61 0.12
N GLY A 126 -4.56 -10.19 0.22
CA GLY A 126 -5.51 -9.93 1.30
C GLY A 126 -5.00 -10.33 2.69
N PHE A 127 -4.05 -11.27 2.77
CA PHE A 127 -3.37 -11.64 4.00
C PHE A 127 -2.09 -10.81 4.24
N ASP A 128 -1.45 -10.34 3.18
CA ASP A 128 -0.27 -9.46 3.29
C ASP A 128 -0.67 -8.07 3.82
N GLY A 129 -1.86 -7.59 3.46
CA GLY A 129 -2.41 -6.30 3.92
C GLY A 129 -2.31 -6.13 5.45
N PRO A 130 -3.00 -6.95 6.26
CA PRO A 130 -2.94 -6.85 7.73
C PRO A 130 -1.54 -6.90 8.33
N LEU A 131 -0.62 -7.69 7.75
CA LEU A 131 0.77 -7.75 8.22
C LEU A 131 1.51 -6.43 7.98
N LEU A 132 1.33 -5.85 6.81
CA LEU A 132 1.92 -4.55 6.45
C LEU A 132 1.29 -3.42 7.25
N GLU A 133 0.01 -3.53 7.59
CA GLU A 133 -0.66 -2.60 8.46
C GLU A 133 -0.11 -2.61 9.88
N ILE A 134 0.09 -3.80 10.44
CA ILE A 134 0.72 -3.96 11.76
C ILE A 134 2.12 -3.34 11.75
N LEU A 135 2.88 -3.50 10.66
CA LEU A 135 4.20 -2.89 10.51
C LEU A 135 4.12 -1.35 10.42
N ALA A 136 3.19 -0.81 9.63
CA ALA A 136 3.00 0.63 9.48
C ALA A 136 2.53 1.28 10.79
N ASN A 137 1.47 0.75 11.40
CA ASN A 137 0.97 1.23 12.69
C ASN A 137 1.98 1.01 13.82
N GLY A 138 2.70 -0.10 13.82
CA GLY A 138 3.78 -0.37 14.78
C GLY A 138 4.91 0.65 14.68
N PHE A 139 5.33 1.00 13.45
CA PHE A 139 6.32 2.05 13.23
C PHE A 139 5.83 3.41 13.74
N PHE A 140 4.64 3.85 13.33
CA PHE A 140 4.10 5.14 13.76
C PHE A 140 3.86 5.21 15.27
N LEU A 141 3.39 4.14 15.88
CA LEU A 141 3.16 4.09 17.32
C LEU A 141 4.47 4.14 18.10
N LEU A 142 5.49 3.39 17.66
CA LEU A 142 6.79 3.32 18.32
C LEU A 142 7.55 4.65 18.25
N PHE A 143 7.57 5.31 17.09
CA PHE A 143 8.39 6.51 16.88
C PHE A 143 7.64 7.82 17.07
N TYR A 144 6.31 7.84 16.90
CA TYR A 144 5.51 9.06 16.92
C TYR A 144 4.34 9.03 17.91
N GLY A 145 4.15 7.92 18.64
CA GLY A 145 3.15 7.83 19.70
C GLY A 145 1.70 7.89 19.20
N THR A 146 1.48 7.65 17.90
CA THR A 146 0.14 7.67 17.28
C THR A 146 -0.03 6.50 16.33
N PHE A 147 -1.27 6.05 16.13
CA PHE A 147 -1.60 5.18 15.01
C PHE A 147 -1.51 5.95 13.69
N TYR A 148 -1.12 5.29 12.61
CA TYR A 148 -1.22 5.86 11.27
C TYR A 148 -2.67 5.86 10.80
N PHE A 149 -3.33 4.71 10.95
CA PHE A 149 -4.77 4.51 10.82
C PHE A 149 -5.26 3.58 11.93
N TYR A 150 -6.52 3.70 12.28
CA TYR A 150 -7.11 3.03 13.44
C TYR A 150 -8.33 2.23 13.04
N TYR A 151 -8.34 0.92 13.34
CA TYR A 151 -9.50 0.07 13.10
C TYR A 151 -10.52 0.18 14.22
N LEU A 152 -11.79 0.38 13.86
CA LEU A 152 -12.86 0.65 14.81
C LEU A 152 -13.51 -0.59 15.44
N PRO A 153 -13.64 -1.75 14.76
CA PRO A 153 -14.18 -2.96 15.37
C PRO A 153 -13.40 -3.47 16.60
N GLY A 154 -12.17 -3.00 16.80
CA GLY A 154 -11.38 -3.22 18.02
C GLY A 154 -10.79 -4.60 18.20
N ASP A 155 -10.99 -5.49 17.22
CA ASP A 155 -10.21 -6.70 17.13
C ASP A 155 -8.74 -6.37 16.80
N MET A 156 -7.84 -7.32 17.06
CA MET A 156 -6.40 -7.18 16.80
C MET A 156 -5.76 -5.91 17.40
N ARG A 157 -6.31 -5.41 18.52
CA ARG A 157 -5.86 -4.19 19.23
C ARG A 157 -5.84 -2.95 18.34
N HIS A 158 -6.76 -2.84 17.39
CA HIS A 158 -6.92 -1.70 16.47
C HIS A 158 -5.80 -1.49 15.44
N PHE A 159 -4.79 -2.38 15.40
CA PHE A 159 -3.71 -2.33 14.40
C PHE A 159 -4.20 -2.69 12.99
N THR A 160 -5.17 -3.60 12.94
CA THR A 160 -5.85 -4.12 11.74
C THR A 160 -7.21 -4.67 12.18
N SER A 161 -7.97 -5.29 11.28
CA SER A 161 -9.19 -6.04 11.61
C SER A 161 -9.37 -7.23 10.68
N VAL A 162 -9.87 -8.36 11.18
CA VAL A 162 -10.26 -9.49 10.33
C VAL A 162 -11.31 -9.05 9.30
N GLN A 163 -12.12 -8.04 9.64
CA GLN A 163 -13.17 -7.51 8.76
C GLN A 163 -12.61 -6.79 7.53
N VAL A 164 -11.33 -6.38 7.52
CA VAL A 164 -10.72 -5.73 6.34
C VAL A 164 -10.19 -6.72 5.31
N VAL A 165 -9.93 -7.97 5.71
CA VAL A 165 -9.36 -8.99 4.83
C VAL A 165 -10.12 -9.14 3.51
N PRO A 166 -11.48 -9.20 3.48
CA PRO A 166 -12.23 -9.27 2.23
C PRO A 166 -12.05 -8.02 1.35
N LEU A 167 -11.92 -6.84 1.93
CA LEU A 167 -11.71 -5.59 1.18
C LEU A 167 -10.32 -5.57 0.56
N TYR A 168 -9.30 -6.03 1.29
CA TYR A 168 -7.96 -6.18 0.72
C TYR A 168 -7.85 -7.28 -0.32
N MET A 169 -8.61 -8.36 -0.20
CA MET A 169 -8.73 -9.36 -1.26
C MET A 169 -9.26 -8.72 -2.56
N VAL A 170 -10.30 -7.89 -2.48
CA VAL A 170 -10.84 -7.17 -3.65
C VAL A 170 -9.79 -6.22 -4.24
N MET A 171 -9.17 -5.39 -3.40
CA MET A 171 -8.11 -4.46 -3.82
C MET A 171 -6.93 -5.20 -4.47
N GLY A 172 -6.50 -6.30 -3.87
CA GLY A 172 -5.42 -7.16 -4.35
C GLY A 172 -5.71 -7.80 -5.70
N VAL A 173 -6.96 -8.24 -5.93
CA VAL A 173 -7.41 -8.74 -7.23
C VAL A 173 -7.38 -7.62 -8.27
N ILE A 174 -7.90 -6.43 -7.96
CA ILE A 174 -7.88 -5.28 -8.88
C ILE A 174 -6.43 -4.94 -9.26
N LEU A 175 -5.55 -4.82 -8.27
CA LEU A 175 -4.14 -4.52 -8.50
C LEU A 175 -3.46 -5.61 -9.34
N SER A 176 -3.70 -6.89 -9.04
CA SER A 176 -3.09 -8.01 -9.77
C SER A 176 -3.51 -8.03 -11.24
N LEU A 177 -4.80 -7.84 -11.52
CA LEU A 177 -5.34 -7.80 -12.88
C LEU A 177 -4.82 -6.57 -13.64
N LEU A 178 -4.74 -5.41 -12.97
CA LEU A 178 -4.21 -4.19 -13.56
C LEU A 178 -2.72 -4.34 -13.91
N MET A 179 -1.92 -4.88 -12.99
CA MET A 179 -0.49 -5.09 -13.21
C MET A 179 -0.23 -6.05 -14.35
N GLU A 180 -0.98 -7.14 -14.43
CA GLU A 180 -0.95 -8.07 -15.55
C GLU A 180 -1.23 -7.35 -16.89
N TYR A 181 -2.34 -6.61 -16.94
CA TYR A 181 -2.70 -5.86 -18.14
C TYR A 181 -1.61 -4.87 -18.56
N LEU A 182 -0.97 -4.18 -17.62
CA LEU A 182 0.06 -3.19 -17.91
C LEU A 182 1.41 -3.83 -18.28
N GLN A 183 1.71 -5.00 -17.75
CA GLN A 183 2.93 -5.75 -18.06
C GLN A 183 2.92 -6.35 -19.46
N ASP A 184 1.75 -6.70 -19.98
CA ASP A 184 1.58 -7.19 -21.36
C ASP A 184 1.66 -6.07 -22.42
N ARG A 185 1.75 -4.80 -21.99
CA ARG A 185 1.84 -3.63 -22.89
C ARG A 185 3.29 -3.22 -23.12
N PRO A 186 3.60 -2.56 -24.26
CA PRO A 186 4.92 -2.00 -24.50
C PRO A 186 5.33 -1.05 -23.38
N GLN A 187 6.57 -1.17 -22.90
CA GLN A 187 7.06 -0.34 -21.80
C GLN A 187 7.02 1.14 -22.20
N ARG A 188 6.24 1.93 -21.46
CA ARG A 188 6.13 3.38 -21.66
C ARG A 188 6.10 4.06 -20.30
N TRP A 189 7.06 4.95 -20.04
CA TRP A 189 7.14 5.73 -18.80
C TRP A 189 5.91 6.61 -18.53
N LEU A 190 5.09 6.85 -19.55
CA LEU A 190 3.79 7.48 -19.40
C LEU A 190 2.85 6.70 -18.46
N TYR A 191 2.94 5.37 -18.40
CA TYR A 191 2.10 4.59 -17.49
C TYR A 191 2.42 4.89 -16.02
N PRO A 192 3.62 4.62 -15.47
CA PRO A 192 3.90 4.91 -14.07
C PRO A 192 3.68 6.39 -13.73
N ALA A 193 4.09 7.32 -14.62
CA ALA A 193 3.85 8.74 -14.41
C ALA A 193 2.34 9.07 -14.37
N GLY A 194 1.55 8.55 -15.30
CA GLY A 194 0.11 8.78 -15.37
C GLY A 194 -0.63 8.23 -14.15
N PHE A 195 -0.32 7.00 -13.72
CA PHE A 195 -0.89 6.40 -12.51
C PHE A 195 -0.55 7.21 -11.26
N TYR A 196 0.73 7.60 -11.11
CA TYR A 196 1.16 8.35 -9.94
C TYR A 196 0.54 9.76 -9.91
N LEU A 197 0.54 10.47 -11.04
CA LEU A 197 -0.08 11.81 -11.13
C LEU A 197 -1.60 11.77 -10.93
N ALA A 198 -2.27 10.73 -11.44
CA ALA A 198 -3.70 10.51 -11.15
C ALA A 198 -3.93 10.30 -9.65
N GLY A 199 -3.04 9.57 -8.99
CA GLY A 199 -3.11 9.37 -7.54
C GLY A 199 -2.89 10.66 -6.75
N ILE A 200 -1.92 11.49 -7.16
CA ILE A 200 -1.73 12.82 -6.58
C ILE A 200 -2.97 13.70 -6.80
N GLY A 201 -3.55 13.68 -8.01
CA GLY A 201 -4.79 14.39 -8.31
C GLY A 201 -5.92 13.95 -7.38
N PHE A 202 -6.07 12.65 -7.13
CA PHE A 202 -7.06 12.10 -6.20
C PHE A 202 -6.81 12.54 -4.75
N VAL A 203 -5.56 12.55 -4.29
CA VAL A 203 -5.18 13.07 -2.96
C VAL A 203 -5.54 14.54 -2.82
N MET A 204 -5.31 15.36 -3.84
CA MET A 204 -5.57 16.80 -3.81
C MET A 204 -7.07 17.16 -3.86
N LEU A 205 -7.94 16.21 -4.23
CA LEU A 205 -9.39 16.41 -4.29
C LEU A 205 -10.12 16.06 -2.98
N GLY A 206 -9.40 15.56 -1.97
CA GLY A 206 -9.94 15.17 -0.66
C GLY A 206 -9.65 16.15 0.44
#